data_AF-A0A8J9WBI6-F1
#
_entry.id   AF-A0A8J9WBI6-F1
#
_cell.length_a   1.000
_cell.length_b   1.000
_cell.length_c   1.000
_cell.angle_alpha   90.00
_cell.angle_beta   90.00
_cell.angle_gamma   90.00
#
_symmetry.space_group_name_H-M   'P 1'
#
loop_
_entity.id
_entity.type
_entity.pdbx_description
1 polymer ?
#
loop_
_entity_poly.entity_id
_entity_poly.type
_entity_poly.pdbx_seq_one_letter_code
_entity_poly.pdbx_strand_id
1 'polypeptide(L)'
;MLRYRLAGVEPPKLLNVDRDCCNTRTRVLFPGWDNLVIRLDVWHFMRRLSSACTRERTLGNSPTELRKQILEQHSETHLHRCLQCLTDCSHFITTPAELPSFAATPGMTGAPRTK
;
A
#
# COMPACT_ATOMS: atom_id res chain seq x y z
N MET A 1 -2.33 15.52 -12.71
CA MET A 1 -1.53 16.50 -11.94
C MET A 1 -2.16 17.88 -11.80
N LEU A 2 -2.88 18.39 -12.81
CA LEU A 2 -3.55 19.69 -12.76
C LEU A 2 -4.41 19.89 -11.50
N ARG A 3 -5.08 18.83 -11.01
CA ARG A 3 -5.91 18.87 -9.80
C ARG A 3 -5.18 19.35 -8.54
N TYR A 4 -3.98 18.83 -8.27
CA TYR A 4 -3.18 19.24 -7.11
C TYR A 4 -2.71 20.69 -7.24
N ARG A 5 -2.27 21.07 -8.46
CA ARG A 5 -1.87 22.43 -8.77
C ARG A 5 -3.00 23.45 -8.57
N LEU A 6 -4.20 23.13 -9.07
CA LEU A 6 -5.38 24.00 -8.93
C LEU A 6 -5.87 24.09 -7.48
N ALA A 7 -5.70 23.02 -6.70
CA ALA A 7 -6.06 23.01 -5.29
C ALA A 7 -5.01 23.72 -4.40
N GLY A 8 -3.86 24.13 -4.94
CA GLY A 8 -2.74 24.65 -4.14
C GLY A 8 -2.15 23.63 -3.15
N VAL A 9 -2.44 22.34 -3.34
CA VAL A 9 -1.98 21.26 -2.46
C VAL A 9 -0.73 20.65 -3.05
N GLU A 10 0.30 20.46 -2.22
CA GLU A 10 1.54 19.81 -2.64
C GLU A 10 1.26 18.39 -3.17
N PRO A 11 2.02 17.97 -4.19
CA PRO A 11 1.91 16.62 -4.69
C PRO A 11 2.35 15.58 -3.65
N PRO A 12 1.74 14.38 -3.64
CA PRO A 12 2.10 13.32 -2.72
C PRO A 12 3.54 12.86 -2.95
N LYS A 13 4.21 12.52 -1.85
CA LYS A 13 5.61 12.03 -1.85
C LYS A 13 5.70 10.51 -2.03
N LEU A 14 4.61 9.79 -1.78
CA LEU A 14 4.54 8.33 -1.83
C LEU A 14 3.27 7.87 -2.55
N LEU A 15 3.42 6.92 -3.47
CA LEU A 15 2.31 6.22 -4.12
C LEU A 15 2.53 4.71 -4.03
N ASN A 16 1.57 4.01 -3.42
CA ASN A 16 1.56 2.54 -3.40
C ASN A 16 0.77 2.04 -4.63
N VAL A 17 1.33 1.07 -5.35
CA VAL A 17 0.75 0.48 -6.56
C VAL A 17 0.81 -1.05 -6.48
N ASP A 18 -0.14 -1.70 -7.13
CA ASP A 18 -0.24 -3.17 -7.14
C ASP A 18 0.84 -3.85 -7.98
N ARG A 19 1.33 -3.16 -9.02
CA ARG A 19 2.27 -3.68 -10.02
C ARG A 19 3.20 -2.59 -10.53
N ASP A 20 4.30 -3.00 -11.16
CA ASP A 20 5.22 -2.11 -11.89
C ASP A 20 5.82 -0.96 -11.05
N CYS A 21 5.87 -1.10 -9.72
CA CYS A 21 6.52 -0.12 -8.83
C CYS A 21 8.03 0.02 -9.09
N CYS A 22 8.70 -1.04 -9.56
CA CYS A 22 10.12 -1.04 -9.90
C CYS A 22 10.39 -0.67 -11.38
N ASN A 23 9.37 -0.27 -12.14
CA ASN A 23 9.49 0.04 -13.56
C ASN A 23 9.45 1.55 -13.79
N THR A 24 10.24 2.04 -14.74
CA THR A 24 10.24 3.44 -15.18
C THR A 24 8.92 3.86 -15.82
N ARG A 25 8.16 2.93 -16.44
CA ARG A 25 6.87 3.24 -17.09
C ARG A 25 5.86 3.91 -16.17
N THR A 26 5.75 3.46 -14.92
CA THR A 26 4.81 4.02 -13.95
C THR A 26 5.18 5.45 -13.58
N ARG A 27 6.49 5.77 -13.57
CA ARG A 27 6.99 7.12 -13.27
C ARG A 27 6.68 8.12 -14.38
N VAL A 28 6.64 7.67 -15.64
CA VAL A 28 6.29 8.52 -16.81
C VAL A 28 4.86 9.07 -16.70
N LEU A 29 3.97 8.40 -15.97
CA LEU A 29 2.59 8.84 -15.76
C LEU A 29 2.47 10.09 -14.86
N PHE A 30 3.53 10.44 -14.12
CA PHE A 30 3.54 11.54 -13.15
C PHE A 30 4.65 12.58 -13.45
N PRO A 31 4.60 13.25 -14.62
CA PRO A 31 5.64 14.17 -15.04
C PRO A 31 5.67 15.44 -14.18
N GLY A 32 6.81 15.75 -13.55
CA GLY A 32 6.98 16.91 -12.67
C GLY A 32 6.72 16.63 -11.19
N TRP A 33 6.59 15.36 -10.80
CA TRP A 33 6.66 14.92 -9.40
C TRP A 33 8.01 14.26 -9.13
N ASP A 34 9.08 15.07 -9.12
CA ASP A 34 10.46 14.57 -9.09
C ASP A 34 10.79 13.79 -7.80
N ASN A 35 10.11 14.13 -6.71
CA ASN A 35 10.24 13.51 -5.39
C ASN A 35 9.23 12.38 -5.11
N LEU A 36 8.46 11.95 -6.12
CA LEU A 36 7.50 10.86 -5.95
C LEU A 36 8.21 9.51 -5.87
N VAL A 37 8.02 8.83 -4.75
CA VAL A 37 8.44 7.44 -4.57
C VAL A 37 7.25 6.52 -4.88
N ILE A 38 7.40 5.66 -5.87
CA ILE A 38 6.41 4.64 -6.22
C ILE A 38 6.83 3.32 -5.55
N ARG A 39 5.92 2.67 -4.83
CA ARG A 39 6.20 1.44 -4.07
C ARG A 39 5.15 0.39 -4.35
N LEU A 40 5.51 -0.88 -4.14
CA LEU A 40 4.53 -1.96 -4.13
C LEU A 40 3.61 -1.75 -2.91
N ASP A 41 2.32 -2.02 -3.08
CA ASP A 41 1.42 -2.09 -1.95
C ASP A 41 1.82 -3.22 -0.99
N VAL A 42 1.43 -3.06 0.27
CA VAL A 42 1.84 -3.96 1.35
C VAL A 42 1.33 -5.38 1.12
N TRP A 43 0.16 -5.55 0.50
CA TRP A 43 -0.44 -6.86 0.32
C TRP A 43 0.28 -7.64 -0.79
N HIS A 44 0.54 -7.02 -1.94
CA HIS A 44 1.33 -7.69 -2.97
C HIS A 44 2.77 -7.93 -2.51
N PHE A 45 3.32 -7.03 -1.68
CA PHE A 45 4.62 -7.26 -1.04
C PHE A 45 4.61 -8.53 -0.18
N MET A 46 3.67 -8.68 0.76
CA MET A 46 3.57 -9.87 1.61
C MET A 46 3.32 -11.13 0.81
N ARG A 47 2.47 -11.05 -0.22
CA ARG A 47 2.20 -12.18 -1.11
C ARG A 47 3.47 -12.63 -1.84
N ARG A 48 4.26 -11.70 -2.38
CA ARG A 48 5.53 -12.01 -3.06
C ARG A 48 6.56 -12.56 -2.09
N LEU A 49 6.66 -11.98 -0.90
CA LEU A 49 7.53 -12.46 0.17
C LEU A 49 7.20 -13.91 0.55
N SER A 50 5.93 -14.20 0.84
CA SER A 50 5.47 -15.55 1.19
C SER A 50 5.73 -16.56 0.07
N SER A 51 5.44 -16.19 -1.18
CA SER A 51 5.71 -17.05 -2.34
C SER A 51 7.22 -17.31 -2.53
N ALA A 52 8.07 -16.31 -2.29
CA ALA A 52 9.51 -16.48 -2.39
C ALA A 52 10.06 -17.38 -1.27
N CYS A 53 9.55 -17.25 -0.05
CA CYS A 53 9.93 -18.11 1.08
C CYS A 53 9.50 -19.57 0.93
N THR A 54 8.43 -19.84 0.16
CA THR A 54 7.83 -21.18 -0.01
C THR A 54 8.24 -21.88 -1.30
N ARG A 55 8.94 -21.21 -2.20
CA ARG A 55 9.51 -21.82 -3.42
C ARG A 55 10.64 -22.78 -3.06
N GLU A 56 10.74 -23.88 -3.81
CA GLU A 56 11.81 -24.88 -3.63
C GLU A 56 13.19 -24.21 -3.64
N ARG A 57 14.04 -24.66 -2.71
CA ARG A 57 15.38 -24.11 -2.51
C ARG A 57 16.31 -24.52 -3.65
N THR A 58 16.33 -23.75 -4.72
CA THR A 58 17.42 -23.77 -5.70
C THR A 58 18.54 -22.84 -5.22
N LEU A 59 19.76 -23.00 -5.78
CA LEU A 59 20.99 -22.29 -5.40
C LEU A 59 20.91 -20.74 -5.41
N GLY A 60 19.82 -20.15 -5.91
CA GLY A 60 19.55 -18.71 -5.91
C GLY A 60 18.50 -18.20 -4.89
N ASN A 61 17.90 -19.08 -4.08
CA ASN A 61 16.84 -18.73 -3.11
C ASN A 61 17.34 -18.70 -1.66
N SER A 62 18.63 -18.45 -1.43
CA SER A 62 19.15 -18.33 -0.06
C SER A 62 18.46 -17.16 0.67
N PRO A 63 18.34 -17.19 2.02
CA PRO A 63 17.80 -16.06 2.78
C PRO A 63 18.52 -14.73 2.49
N THR A 64 19.81 -14.82 2.17
CA THR A 64 20.65 -13.67 1.81
C THR A 64 20.31 -13.12 0.43
N GLU A 65 20.09 -13.99 -0.55
CA GLU A 65 19.73 -13.58 -1.92
C GLU A 65 18.27 -13.09 -2.00
N LEU A 66 17.38 -13.70 -1.23
CA LEU A 66 16.02 -13.22 -1.02
C LEU A 66 16.04 -11.82 -0.37
N ARG A 67 16.83 -11.65 0.71
CA ARG A 67 17.01 -10.35 1.35
C ARG A 67 17.58 -9.33 0.35
N LYS A 68 18.56 -9.71 -0.47
CA LYS A 68 19.16 -8.85 -1.48
C LYS A 68 18.12 -8.44 -2.54
N GLN A 69 17.32 -9.37 -3.06
CA GLN A 69 16.22 -9.05 -3.99
C GLN A 69 15.18 -8.12 -3.35
N ILE A 70 14.80 -8.39 -2.10
CA ILE A 70 13.83 -7.53 -1.39
C ILE A 70 14.43 -6.14 -1.17
N LEU A 71 15.70 -6.03 -0.79
CA LEU A 71 16.40 -4.75 -0.56
C LEU A 71 16.67 -3.97 -1.85
N GLU A 72 17.05 -4.67 -2.94
CA GLU A 72 17.25 -4.07 -4.26
C GLU A 72 15.92 -3.59 -4.85
N GLN A 73 14.83 -4.33 -4.67
CA GLN A 73 13.50 -3.94 -5.17
C GLN A 73 12.77 -2.97 -4.24
N HIS A 74 13.07 -2.99 -2.94
CA HIS A 74 12.41 -2.18 -1.92
C HIS A 74 13.40 -1.76 -0.83
N SER A 75 13.60 -0.45 -0.67
CA SER A 75 14.58 0.10 0.28
C SER A 75 14.46 -0.49 1.69
N GLU A 76 15.55 -0.53 2.45
CA GLU A 76 15.57 -1.00 3.85
C GLU A 76 14.51 -0.31 4.73
N THR A 77 14.28 0.98 4.48
CA THR A 77 13.22 1.77 5.12
C THR A 77 11.79 1.31 4.79
N HIS A 78 11.58 0.67 3.64
CA HIS A 78 10.29 0.06 3.29
C HIS A 78 10.07 -1.24 4.05
N LEU A 79 11.07 -2.11 4.10
CA LEU A 79 11.05 -3.33 4.91
C LEU A 79 10.74 -3.03 6.37
N HIS A 80 11.39 -2.01 6.95
CA HIS A 80 11.13 -1.59 8.33
C HIS A 80 9.69 -1.10 8.53
N ARG A 81 9.12 -0.37 7.57
CA ARG A 81 7.71 0.08 7.64
C ARG A 81 6.73 -1.07 7.45
N CYS A 82 7.06 -2.06 6.61
CA CYS A 82 6.27 -3.29 6.48
C CYS A 82 6.27 -4.11 7.76
N LEU A 83 7.43 -4.24 8.42
CA LEU A 83 7.53 -4.90 9.72
C LEU A 83 6.69 -4.16 10.78
N GLN A 84 6.80 -2.83 10.87
CA GLN A 84 5.97 -2.04 11.78
C GLN A 84 4.47 -2.24 11.52
N CYS A 85 4.05 -2.17 10.25
CA CYS A 85 2.66 -2.40 9.87
C CYS A 85 2.18 -3.80 10.26
N LEU A 86 2.99 -4.84 10.05
CA LEU A 86 2.65 -6.20 10.50
C LEU A 86 2.53 -6.31 12.01
N THR A 87 3.43 -5.67 12.75
CA THR A 87 3.38 -5.61 14.22
C THR A 87 2.10 -4.91 14.68
N ASP A 88 1.76 -3.77 14.09
CA ASP A 88 0.53 -3.05 14.40
C ASP A 88 -0.72 -3.89 14.05
N CYS A 89 -0.72 -4.56 12.88
CA CYS A 89 -1.79 -5.49 12.46
C CYS A 89 -1.97 -6.68 13.41
N SER A 90 -0.90 -7.18 14.03
CA SER A 90 -0.98 -8.30 14.97
C SER A 90 -1.84 -7.99 16.20
N HIS A 91 -1.89 -6.71 16.62
CA HIS A 91 -2.79 -6.26 17.68
C HIS A 91 -4.25 -6.38 17.27
N PHE A 92 -4.59 -6.02 16.02
CA PHE A 92 -5.97 -6.10 15.53
C PHE A 92 -6.45 -7.53 15.26
N ILE A 93 -5.54 -8.47 15.01
CA ILE A 93 -5.89 -9.90 14.85
C ILE A 93 -6.14 -10.55 16.22
N THR A 94 -5.43 -10.10 17.26
CA THR A 94 -5.46 -10.74 18.59
C THR A 94 -6.53 -10.13 19.50
N THR A 95 -6.92 -8.88 19.27
CA THR A 95 -7.96 -8.20 20.03
C THR A 95 -9.28 -8.24 19.25
N PRO A 96 -10.36 -8.85 19.77
CA PRO A 96 -11.66 -8.78 19.12
C PRO A 96 -12.10 -7.32 19.12
N ALA A 97 -12.21 -6.71 17.94
CA ALA A 97 -12.79 -5.39 17.82
C ALA A 97 -14.28 -5.46 18.19
N GLU A 98 -14.67 -4.89 19.33
CA GLU A 98 -16.08 -4.60 19.58
C GLU A 98 -16.57 -3.68 18.47
N LEU A 99 -17.55 -4.15 17.69
CA LEU A 99 -18.22 -3.32 16.71
C LEU A 99 -18.88 -2.14 17.45
N PRO A 100 -18.58 -0.88 17.09
CA PRO A 100 -19.35 0.23 17.62
C PRO A 100 -20.83 0.02 17.25
N SER A 101 -21.69 0.02 18.26
CA SER A 101 -23.14 -0.05 18.07
C SER A 101 -23.59 1.23 17.37
N PHE A 102 -23.84 1.15 16.06
CA PHE A 102 -24.36 2.28 15.31
C PHE A 102 -25.85 2.45 15.63
N ALA A 103 -26.27 3.67 15.95
CA ALA A 103 -27.68 4.00 16.07
C ALA A 103 -28.39 3.74 14.72
N ALA A 104 -29.61 3.22 14.77
CA ALA A 104 -30.39 2.92 13.57
C ALA A 104 -30.51 4.16 12.66
N THR A 105 -30.31 3.97 11.36
CA THR A 105 -30.37 5.04 10.36
C THR A 105 -31.71 5.78 10.43
N PRO A 106 -31.73 7.12 10.51
CA PRO A 106 -32.96 7.90 10.46
C PRO A 106 -33.74 7.59 9.17
N GLY A 107 -35.04 7.32 9.29
CA GLY A 107 -35.89 7.08 8.14
C GLY A 107 -35.96 8.30 7.23
N MET A 108 -35.67 8.13 5.94
CA MET A 108 -35.74 9.21 4.96
C MET A 108 -37.18 9.73 4.85
N THR A 109 -37.42 10.97 5.24
CA THR A 109 -38.70 11.65 5.00
C THR A 109 -38.84 11.91 3.50
N GLY A 110 -39.90 11.39 2.87
CA GLY A 110 -40.14 11.51 1.44
C GLY A 110 -40.14 12.98 1.00
N ALA A 111 -39.40 13.28 -0.07
CA ALA A 111 -39.33 14.61 -0.65
C ALA A 111 -40.71 15.09 -1.11
N PRO A 112 -41.08 16.37 -0.89
CA PRO A 112 -42.36 16.90 -1.31
C PRO A 112 -42.45 16.87 -2.84
N ARG A 113 -43.49 16.21 -3.38
CA ARG A 113 -43.81 16.27 -4.81
C ARG A 113 -44.25 17.69 -5.15
N THR A 114 -43.50 18.34 -6.02
CA THR A 114 -43.95 19.55 -6.71
C THR A 114 -45.09 19.18 -7.66
N LYS A 115 -46.18 19.94 -7.60
CA LYS A 115 -47.34 19.84 -8.51
C LYS A 115 -46.95 20.17 -9.94
#